data_AF-A0A9Q0KV80-F1
#
_entry.id   AF-A0A9Q0KV80-F1
#
_cell.length_a   1.000
_cell.length_b   1.000
_cell.length_c   1.000
_cell.angle_alpha   90.00
_cell.angle_beta   90.00
_cell.angle_gamma   90.00
#
_symmetry.space_group_name_H-M   'P 1'
#
loop_
_entity.id
_entity.type
_entity.pdbx_description
1 polymer ?
#
loop_
_entity_poly.entity_id
_entity_poly.type
_entity_poly.pdbx_seq_one_letter_code
_entity_poly.pdbx_strand_id
1 'polypeptide(L)'
;MVGLASVKTFVAALQLLLLLLGSGAVNAAETLYEPLAHHLRHPIFHHPHHHHMHSPAPAPAPAPARTHHHHTHPPMRVAVQGVVYCKSCKYSGIDTLQDSIPILGAVVKLNGYNTMLTTTTDKNGYFFLEAPNMMSSYEVRKFDVSLVSSPLPLCDKVTNLNDGLTGASLRYEKIETKLPYELYTVGPLAFEPPKC
;
A
#
# COMPACT_ATOMS: atom_id res chain seq x y z
N MET A 1 -3.86 27.03 43.03
CA MET A 1 -3.01 25.82 43.05
C MET A 1 -3.90 24.61 43.25
N VAL A 2 -4.43 24.09 42.15
CA VAL A 2 -5.25 22.87 42.01
C VAL A 2 -4.60 22.18 40.80
N GLY A 3 -4.15 20.95 40.76
CA GLY A 3 -4.08 19.84 41.71
C GLY A 3 -3.33 18.74 40.95
N LEU A 4 -2.00 18.73 41.05
CA LEU A 4 -1.12 17.77 40.36
C LEU A 4 -1.40 16.31 40.79
N ALA A 5 -2.12 16.14 41.91
CA ALA A 5 -2.60 14.87 42.43
C ALA A 5 -3.78 14.27 41.62
N SER A 6 -4.49 15.04 40.79
CA SER A 6 -5.66 14.53 40.05
C SER A 6 -5.23 13.75 38.79
N VAL A 7 -4.24 14.25 38.05
CA VAL A 7 -3.79 13.66 36.77
C VAL A 7 -3.14 12.28 36.94
N LYS A 8 -2.37 12.08 38.01
CA LYS A 8 -1.73 10.78 38.29
C LYS A 8 -2.75 9.67 38.55
N THR A 9 -3.86 10.01 39.19
CA THR A 9 -4.96 9.06 39.49
C THR A 9 -5.70 8.66 38.22
N PHE A 10 -5.89 9.59 37.27
CA PHE A 10 -6.51 9.29 35.97
C PHE A 10 -5.65 8.37 35.10
N VAL A 11 -4.33 8.55 35.08
CA VAL A 11 -3.42 7.69 34.31
C VAL A 11 -3.39 6.26 34.87
N ALA A 12 -3.35 6.12 36.20
CA ALA A 12 -3.37 4.81 36.85
C ALA A 12 -4.69 4.05 36.61
N ALA A 13 -5.83 4.76 36.65
CA ALA A 13 -7.14 4.17 36.36
C ALA A 13 -7.27 3.69 34.91
N LEU A 14 -6.70 4.44 33.95
CA LEU A 14 -6.72 4.07 32.53
C LEU A 14 -5.81 2.86 32.23
N GLN A 15 -4.65 2.76 32.87
CA GLN A 15 -3.78 1.58 32.75
C GLN A 15 -4.39 0.33 33.38
N LEU A 16 -5.14 0.45 34.49
CA LEU A 16 -5.83 -0.69 35.09
C LEU A 16 -7.00 -1.18 34.21
N LEU A 17 -7.68 -0.29 33.49
CA LEU A 17 -8.75 -0.65 32.57
C LEU A 17 -8.24 -1.39 31.33
N LEU A 18 -7.05 -1.04 30.82
CA LEU A 18 -6.43 -1.71 29.66
C LEU A 18 -5.97 -3.14 29.98
N LEU A 19 -5.61 -3.43 31.23
CA LEU A 19 -5.22 -4.78 31.66
C LEU A 19 -6.39 -5.76 31.79
N LEU A 20 -7.63 -5.27 31.90
CA LEU A 20 -8.83 -6.12 32.02
C LEU A 20 -9.40 -6.60 30.67
N LEU A 21 -8.93 -6.05 29.54
CA LEU A 21 -9.45 -6.39 28.21
C LEU A 21 -8.51 -7.30 27.39
N GLY A 22 -7.35 -7.67 27.93
CA GLY A 22 -6.34 -8.48 27.23
C GLY A 22 -6.34 -9.94 27.66
N SER A 23 -7.30 -10.74 27.23
CA SER A 23 -7.24 -12.22 27.33
C SER A 23 -8.07 -12.87 26.23
N GLY A 24 -7.53 -12.88 25.01
CA GLY A 24 -8.02 -13.68 23.90
C GLY A 24 -6.93 -14.66 23.47
N ALA A 25 -6.97 -15.87 24.01
CA ALA A 25 -6.08 -16.96 23.63
C ALA A 25 -6.38 -17.40 22.19
N VAL A 26 -5.38 -17.31 21.30
CA VAL A 26 -5.41 -17.98 20.00
C VAL A 26 -4.93 -19.41 20.20
N ASN A 27 -5.87 -20.37 20.14
CA ASN A 27 -5.53 -21.78 20.14
C ASN A 27 -5.06 -22.22 18.76
N ALA A 28 -3.94 -22.93 18.77
CA ALA A 28 -3.39 -23.67 17.65
C ALA A 28 -4.32 -24.82 17.23
N ALA A 29 -4.40 -25.07 15.93
CA ALA A 29 -4.77 -26.37 15.39
C ALA A 29 -3.83 -26.64 14.20
N GLU A 30 -2.75 -27.37 14.49
CA GLU A 30 -2.02 -28.15 13.50
C GLU A 30 -2.88 -29.34 13.07
N THR A 31 -2.91 -29.65 11.78
CA THR A 31 -3.08 -31.03 11.32
C THR A 31 -2.24 -31.23 10.06
N LEU A 32 -1.33 -32.19 10.15
CA LEU A 32 -0.32 -32.59 9.17
C LEU A 32 -0.84 -33.71 8.23
N TYR A 33 -0.36 -33.67 6.98
CA TYR A 33 0.01 -34.76 6.04
C TYR A 33 -0.98 -35.63 5.20
N GLU A 34 -0.66 -35.64 3.88
CA GLU A 34 -0.89 -36.45 2.63
C GLU A 34 -1.15 -38.00 2.66
N PRO A 35 -1.32 -38.78 1.54
CA PRO A 35 -1.19 -38.50 0.07
C PRO A 35 -2.18 -39.17 -0.95
N LEU A 36 -2.04 -38.70 -2.21
CA LEU A 36 -2.26 -39.28 -3.58
C LEU A 36 -2.83 -40.71 -3.78
N ALA A 37 -3.86 -40.86 -4.64
CA ALA A 37 -4.03 -42.06 -5.49
C ALA A 37 -4.95 -41.85 -6.71
N HIS A 38 -4.60 -42.56 -7.77
CA HIS A 38 -5.05 -42.50 -9.15
C HIS A 38 -6.54 -42.81 -9.40
N HIS A 39 -7.11 -42.17 -10.43
CA HIS A 39 -8.25 -42.74 -11.16
C HIS A 39 -7.81 -43.34 -12.49
N LEU A 40 -7.77 -44.67 -12.44
CA LEU A 40 -7.58 -45.60 -13.53
C LEU A 40 -8.71 -45.50 -14.57
N ARG A 41 -8.27 -45.71 -15.81
CA ARG A 41 -9.04 -45.94 -17.04
C ARG A 41 -10.23 -46.87 -16.82
N HIS A 42 -11.37 -46.54 -17.41
CA HIS A 42 -12.44 -47.50 -17.70
C HIS A 42 -12.48 -47.86 -19.19
N PRO A 43 -12.90 -49.10 -19.53
CA PRO A 43 -12.62 -49.73 -20.82
C PRO A 43 -13.56 -49.30 -21.93
N ILE A 44 -13.02 -49.32 -23.15
CA ILE A 44 -13.75 -49.23 -24.41
C ILE A 44 -14.51 -50.55 -24.62
N PHE A 45 -15.83 -50.50 -24.66
CA PHE A 45 -16.65 -51.55 -25.27
C PHE A 45 -17.30 -50.99 -26.54
N HIS A 46 -16.91 -51.54 -27.68
CA HIS A 46 -17.58 -51.34 -28.96
C HIS A 46 -18.82 -52.26 -29.04
N HIS A 47 -19.94 -51.70 -29.49
CA HIS A 47 -21.07 -52.48 -30.02
C HIS A 47 -21.68 -51.79 -31.26
N PRO A 48 -22.28 -52.55 -32.19
CA PRO A 48 -22.26 -52.28 -33.63
C PRO A 48 -23.11 -51.10 -34.09
N HIS A 49 -22.68 -50.53 -35.22
CA HIS A 49 -23.40 -49.54 -36.01
C HIS A 49 -24.82 -50.00 -36.40
N HIS A 50 -25.84 -49.29 -35.91
CA HIS A 50 -27.11 -49.19 -36.60
C HIS A 50 -27.12 -47.89 -37.41
N HIS A 51 -27.11 -48.01 -38.74
CA HIS A 51 -27.30 -46.89 -39.65
C HIS A 51 -28.77 -46.45 -39.64
N HIS A 52 -29.10 -45.48 -38.81
CA HIS A 52 -30.27 -44.64 -39.05
C HIS A 52 -29.84 -43.42 -39.87
N MET A 53 -30.27 -43.40 -41.14
CA MET A 53 -30.20 -42.21 -41.99
C MET A 53 -31.10 -41.13 -41.38
N HIS A 54 -30.52 -40.21 -40.60
CA HIS A 54 -31.18 -38.98 -40.17
C HIS A 54 -30.89 -37.89 -41.20
N SER A 55 -31.95 -37.24 -41.68
CA SER A 55 -31.84 -36.03 -42.50
C SER A 55 -31.09 -34.93 -41.74
N PRO A 56 -30.35 -34.03 -42.42
CA PRO A 56 -29.64 -32.94 -41.74
C PRO A 56 -30.65 -32.02 -41.06
N ALA A 57 -30.52 -31.84 -39.75
CA ALA A 57 -31.28 -30.82 -39.03
C ALA A 57 -30.82 -29.42 -39.48
N PRO A 58 -31.72 -28.42 -39.56
CA PRO A 58 -31.34 -27.04 -39.84
C PRO A 58 -30.39 -26.53 -38.75
N ALA A 59 -29.36 -25.77 -39.15
CA ALA A 59 -28.41 -25.19 -38.22
C ALA A 59 -29.12 -24.26 -37.21
N PRO A 60 -28.77 -24.30 -35.92
CA PRO A 60 -29.33 -23.39 -34.93
C PRO A 60 -28.92 -21.93 -35.26
N ALA A 61 -29.87 -21.02 -35.12
CA ALA A 61 -29.65 -19.59 -35.35
C ALA A 61 -28.52 -19.04 -34.45
N PRO A 62 -27.72 -18.06 -34.94
CA PRO A 62 -26.66 -17.45 -34.14
C PRO A 62 -27.25 -16.77 -32.90
N ALA A 63 -26.69 -17.06 -31.73
CA ALA A 63 -27.09 -16.42 -30.48
C ALA A 63 -26.85 -14.90 -30.55
N PRO A 64 -27.72 -14.07 -29.93
CA PRO A 64 -27.52 -12.63 -29.89
C PRO A 64 -26.18 -12.30 -29.24
N ALA A 65 -25.40 -11.45 -29.92
CA ALA A 65 -24.10 -11.01 -29.44
C ALA A 65 -24.25 -10.37 -28.05
N ARG A 66 -23.58 -10.93 -27.05
CA ARG A 66 -23.49 -10.32 -25.72
C ARG A 66 -22.75 -9.00 -25.88
N THR A 67 -23.47 -7.89 -25.75
CA THR A 67 -22.85 -6.57 -25.58
C THR A 67 -22.13 -6.57 -24.24
N HIS A 68 -20.81 -6.70 -24.28
CA HIS A 68 -19.98 -6.43 -23.11
C HIS A 68 -20.14 -4.95 -22.77
N HIS A 69 -20.95 -4.66 -21.74
CA HIS A 69 -20.96 -3.35 -21.12
C HIS A 69 -19.59 -3.15 -20.49
N HIS A 70 -18.68 -2.47 -21.21
CA HIS A 70 -17.49 -1.92 -20.60
C HIS A 70 -17.97 -0.88 -19.59
N HIS A 71 -17.98 -1.25 -18.31
CA HIS A 71 -18.03 -0.28 -17.23
C HIS A 71 -16.72 0.51 -17.28
N THR A 72 -16.74 1.59 -18.07
CA THR A 72 -15.70 2.61 -18.05
C THR A 72 -15.82 3.30 -16.70
N HIS A 73 -15.12 2.78 -15.69
CA HIS A 73 -14.95 3.47 -14.43
C HIS A 73 -14.25 4.81 -14.74
N PRO A 74 -14.74 5.93 -14.22
CA PRO A 74 -14.04 7.21 -14.35
C PRO A 74 -12.59 7.03 -13.85
N PRO A 75 -11.60 7.69 -14.47
CA PRO A 75 -10.22 7.60 -14.02
C PRO A 75 -10.15 8.03 -12.56
N MET A 76 -9.72 7.10 -11.71
CA MET A 76 -9.66 7.33 -10.27
C MET A 76 -8.44 8.20 -9.96
N ARG A 77 -8.67 9.38 -9.39
CA ARG A 77 -7.57 10.27 -9.01
C ARG A 77 -6.81 9.64 -7.85
N VAL A 78 -5.49 9.65 -7.91
CA VAL A 78 -4.61 9.15 -6.85
C VAL A 78 -3.90 10.35 -6.23
N ALA A 79 -3.92 10.44 -4.91
CA ALA A 79 -3.14 11.40 -4.16
C ALA A 79 -2.12 10.68 -3.28
N VAL A 80 -0.91 11.20 -3.22
CA VAL A 80 0.19 10.66 -2.42
C VAL A 80 0.62 11.71 -1.42
N GLN A 81 0.80 11.28 -0.17
CA GLN A 81 1.30 12.13 0.90
C GLN A 81 2.44 11.49 1.70
N GLY A 82 3.20 12.33 2.39
CA GLY A 82 4.24 11.90 3.31
C GLY A 82 4.90 13.09 4.01
N VAL A 83 5.87 12.80 4.86
CA VAL A 83 6.63 13.81 5.61
C VAL A 83 8.13 13.55 5.45
N VAL A 84 8.92 14.61 5.31
CA VAL A 84 10.39 14.54 5.22
C VAL A 84 11.03 15.24 6.40
N TYR A 85 11.96 14.53 7.04
CA TYR A 85 12.70 15.01 8.19
C TYR A 85 14.20 15.13 7.92
N CYS A 86 14.85 15.95 8.74
CA CYS A 86 16.28 15.96 8.94
C CYS A 86 16.58 15.20 10.23
N LYS A 87 17.34 14.10 10.15
CA LYS A 87 17.78 13.34 11.32
C LYS A 87 18.78 14.12 12.16
N SER A 88 18.78 13.88 13.47
CA SER A 88 19.83 14.35 14.37
C SER A 88 21.12 13.55 14.17
N CYS A 89 22.27 14.23 14.24
CA CYS A 89 23.59 13.58 14.17
C CYS A 89 23.82 12.54 15.26
N LYS A 90 23.14 12.68 16.39
CA LYS A 90 23.19 11.71 17.51
C LYS A 90 22.83 10.28 17.08
N TYR A 91 22.02 10.15 16.02
CA TYR A 91 21.49 8.88 15.53
C TYR A 91 21.94 8.60 14.08
N SER A 92 23.12 9.08 13.70
CA SER A 92 23.71 8.81 12.38
C SER A 92 23.78 7.30 12.10
N GLY A 93 23.34 6.89 10.91
CA GLY A 93 23.30 5.48 10.50
C GLY A 93 22.25 4.59 11.19
N ILE A 94 21.46 5.13 12.14
CA ILE A 94 20.37 4.41 12.81
C ILE A 94 19.04 4.83 12.19
N ASP A 95 18.16 3.87 11.91
CA ASP A 95 16.82 4.13 11.38
C ASP A 95 15.86 4.62 12.47
N THR A 96 15.99 5.90 12.82
CA THR A 96 15.14 6.57 13.80
C THR A 96 14.88 8.03 13.40
N LEU A 97 13.73 8.54 13.84
CA LEU A 97 13.32 9.94 13.70
C LEU A 97 13.41 10.69 15.03
N GLN A 98 14.06 10.11 16.03
CA GLN A 98 14.26 10.76 17.32
C GLN A 98 15.07 12.05 17.16
N ASP A 99 14.58 13.13 17.75
CA ASP A 99 15.16 14.48 17.67
C ASP A 99 15.31 15.01 16.23
N SER A 100 14.49 14.49 15.30
CA SER A 100 14.45 14.95 13.92
C SER A 100 13.58 16.19 13.72
N ILE A 101 13.90 16.99 12.71
CA ILE A 101 13.23 18.27 12.43
C ILE A 101 12.62 18.20 11.03
N PRO A 102 11.35 18.60 10.82
CA PRO A 102 10.76 18.62 9.49
C PRO A 102 11.51 19.58 8.54
N ILE A 103 11.66 19.19 7.28
CA ILE A 103 12.38 20.01 6.29
C ILE A 103 11.39 20.76 5.41
N LEU A 104 11.42 22.09 5.43
CA LEU A 104 10.76 22.91 4.41
C LEU A 104 11.50 22.83 3.09
N GLY A 105 10.79 22.57 1.99
CA GLY A 105 11.34 22.63 0.64
C GLY A 105 12.18 21.42 0.21
N ALA A 106 12.14 20.31 0.95
CA ALA A 106 12.73 19.06 0.49
C ALA A 106 12.02 18.59 -0.78
N VAL A 107 12.79 18.19 -1.79
CA VAL A 107 12.27 17.69 -3.06
C VAL A 107 12.13 16.18 -2.98
N VAL A 108 10.93 15.70 -3.26
CA VAL A 108 10.62 14.27 -3.40
C VAL A 108 10.16 13.98 -4.82
N LYS A 109 10.32 12.73 -5.24
CA LYS A 109 9.97 12.24 -6.56
C LYS A 109 9.06 11.02 -6.44
N LEU A 110 7.88 11.12 -7.04
CA LEU A 110 7.02 9.99 -7.31
C LEU A 110 7.48 9.35 -8.63
N ASN A 111 7.99 8.12 -8.55
CA ASN A 111 8.40 7.32 -9.70
C ASN A 111 7.28 6.34 -10.05
N GLY A 112 7.06 6.15 -11.34
CA GLY A 112 6.24 5.08 -11.90
C GLY A 112 6.72 4.75 -13.31
N TYR A 113 6.22 3.66 -13.88
CA TYR A 113 6.72 3.09 -15.14
C TYR A 113 6.96 4.10 -16.28
N ASN A 114 6.09 5.10 -16.44
CA ASN A 114 6.23 6.18 -17.43
C ASN A 114 6.00 7.59 -16.83
N THR A 115 5.95 7.69 -15.50
CA THR A 115 5.56 8.93 -14.82
C THR A 115 6.64 9.29 -13.81
N MET A 116 7.16 10.49 -13.93
CA MET A 116 8.08 11.07 -12.95
C MET A 116 7.55 12.45 -12.57
N LEU A 117 7.09 12.58 -11.33
CA LEU A 117 6.55 13.82 -10.79
C LEU A 117 7.35 14.22 -9.56
N THR A 118 7.71 15.49 -9.44
CA THR A 118 8.38 16.02 -8.27
C THR A 118 7.48 17.00 -7.53
N THR A 119 7.65 17.06 -6.22
CA THR A 119 7.01 18.08 -5.37
C THR A 119 7.95 18.48 -4.25
N THR A 120 7.62 19.57 -3.57
CA THR A 120 8.37 20.10 -2.44
C THR A 120 7.55 20.05 -1.17
N THR A 121 8.20 19.78 -0.05
CA THR A 121 7.55 19.80 1.27
C THR A 121 7.25 21.21 1.77
N ASP A 122 6.20 21.32 2.59
CA ASP A 122 5.83 22.53 3.30
C ASP A 122 6.64 22.72 4.61
N LYS A 123 6.27 23.73 5.41
CA LYS A 123 6.95 24.06 6.68
C LYS A 123 6.90 22.94 7.73
N ASN A 124 5.97 22.00 7.62
CA ASN A 124 5.84 20.84 8.49
C ASN A 124 6.58 19.62 7.92
N GLY A 125 7.35 19.79 6.84
CA GLY A 125 7.98 18.70 6.12
C GLY A 125 6.98 17.88 5.31
N TYR A 126 5.72 18.30 5.23
CA TYR A 126 4.67 17.53 4.60
C TYR A 126 4.62 17.80 3.10
N PHE A 127 4.45 16.76 2.29
CA PHE A 127 4.14 16.89 0.88
C PHE A 127 2.82 16.21 0.56
N PHE A 128 2.13 16.77 -0.43
CA PHE A 128 0.94 16.20 -1.05
C PHE A 128 1.06 16.40 -2.55
N LEU A 129 0.78 15.35 -3.32
CA LEU A 129 0.84 15.36 -4.77
C LEU A 129 -0.31 14.54 -5.32
N GLU A 130 -1.10 15.13 -6.21
CA GLU A 130 -2.04 14.39 -7.04
C GLU A 130 -1.29 13.87 -8.27
N ALA A 131 -1.40 12.57 -8.55
CA ALA A 131 -0.82 11.95 -9.73
C ALA A 131 -1.81 12.05 -10.90
N PRO A 132 -1.61 12.97 -11.87
CA PRO A 132 -2.48 13.03 -13.03
C PRO A 132 -2.31 11.74 -13.84
N ASN A 133 -3.43 11.09 -14.16
CA ASN A 133 -3.54 9.96 -15.10
C ASN A 133 -3.21 8.55 -14.59
N MET A 134 -3.29 8.27 -13.29
CA MET A 134 -3.36 6.86 -12.85
C MET A 134 -4.73 6.28 -13.15
N MET A 135 -4.78 5.27 -14.02
CA MET A 135 -6.03 4.74 -14.54
C MET A 135 -6.58 3.59 -13.68
N SER A 136 -5.77 3.02 -12.77
CA SER A 136 -6.24 1.98 -11.84
C SER A 136 -5.43 1.89 -10.54
N SER A 137 -6.07 1.39 -9.48
CA SER A 137 -5.42 1.09 -8.19
C SER A 137 -4.35 -0.01 -8.28
N TYR A 138 -4.42 -0.88 -9.29
CA TYR A 138 -3.40 -1.90 -9.55
C TYR A 138 -2.07 -1.29 -10.01
N GLU A 139 -2.13 -0.20 -10.77
CA GLU A 139 -0.94 0.51 -11.24
C GLU A 139 -0.19 1.18 -10.09
N VAL A 140 -0.88 1.56 -9.01
CA VAL A 140 -0.27 2.21 -7.83
C VAL A 140 0.83 1.37 -7.21
N ARG A 141 0.75 0.05 -7.29
CA ARG A 141 1.77 -0.86 -6.77
C ARG A 141 3.11 -0.75 -7.49
N LYS A 142 3.13 -0.15 -8.69
CA LYS A 142 4.33 0.09 -9.49
C LYS A 142 4.90 1.50 -9.28
N PHE A 143 4.33 2.26 -8.35
CA PHE A 143 4.83 3.57 -7.99
C PHE A 143 5.54 3.52 -6.65
N ASP A 144 6.53 4.39 -6.50
CA ASP A 144 7.29 4.60 -5.28
C ASP A 144 7.63 6.09 -5.11
N VAL A 145 7.95 6.49 -3.87
CA VAL A 145 8.47 7.82 -3.58
C VAL A 145 9.92 7.72 -3.13
N SER A 146 10.81 8.49 -3.75
CA SER A 146 12.19 8.65 -3.31
C SER A 146 12.56 10.11 -3.06
N LEU A 147 13.52 10.31 -2.17
CA LEU A 147 14.13 11.59 -1.88
C LEU A 147 15.02 12.03 -3.04
N VAL A 148 14.97 13.32 -3.38
CA VAL A 148 15.81 13.91 -4.43
C VAL A 148 16.84 14.85 -3.83
N SER A 149 16.40 15.86 -3.08
CA SER A 149 17.29 16.85 -2.50
C SER A 149 16.67 17.55 -1.29
N SER A 150 17.54 18.13 -0.47
CA SER A 150 17.18 18.98 0.66
C SER A 150 17.74 20.39 0.41
N PRO A 151 17.00 21.46 0.75
CA PRO A 151 17.52 22.82 0.67
C PRO A 151 18.45 23.17 1.84
N LEU A 152 18.62 22.27 2.81
CA LEU A 152 19.48 22.45 3.97
C LEU A 152 20.87 21.86 3.71
N PRO A 153 21.94 22.66 3.57
CA PRO A 153 23.28 22.15 3.27
C PRO A 153 23.87 21.28 4.38
N LEU A 154 23.37 21.42 5.61
CA LEU A 154 23.77 20.60 6.76
C LEU A 154 22.91 19.34 6.92
N CYS A 155 22.01 19.07 5.99
CA CYS A 155 21.11 17.91 6.04
C CYS A 155 20.63 17.52 4.64
N ASP A 156 21.56 17.10 3.80
CA ASP A 156 21.36 16.80 2.37
C ASP A 156 21.76 15.37 1.98
N LYS A 157 22.32 14.59 2.90
CA LYS A 157 22.64 13.18 2.65
C LYS A 157 21.35 12.37 2.68
N VAL A 158 20.97 11.82 1.53
CA VAL A 158 19.81 10.93 1.40
C VAL A 158 20.04 9.68 2.26
N THR A 159 19.03 9.27 3.04
CA THR A 159 19.05 8.00 3.79
C THR A 159 18.05 7.02 3.21
N ASN A 160 18.22 5.73 3.52
CA ASN A 160 17.23 4.71 3.18
C ASN A 160 16.21 4.43 4.28
N LEU A 161 16.02 5.37 5.22
CA LEU A 161 14.97 5.26 6.22
C LEU A 161 13.61 5.19 5.53
N ASN A 162 12.83 4.15 5.82
CA ASN A 162 11.57 3.82 5.15
C ASN A 162 11.68 3.79 3.61
N ASP A 163 12.79 3.27 3.10
CA ASP A 163 13.09 3.15 1.67
C ASP A 163 13.19 4.50 0.94
N GLY A 164 13.52 5.59 1.65
CA GLY A 164 13.62 6.93 1.05
C GLY A 164 14.66 7.06 -0.07
N LEU A 165 15.67 6.18 -0.12
CA LEU A 165 16.66 6.12 -1.20
C LEU A 165 16.26 5.14 -2.30
N THR A 166 15.82 3.93 -1.91
CA THR A 166 15.52 2.83 -2.85
C THR A 166 14.13 2.91 -3.48
N GLY A 167 13.22 3.70 -2.89
CA GLY A 167 11.83 3.87 -3.32
C GLY A 167 10.85 3.34 -2.28
N ALA A 168 10.14 4.25 -1.61
CA ALA A 168 9.11 3.95 -0.63
C ALA A 168 7.80 3.55 -1.30
N SER A 169 7.35 2.32 -1.05
CA SER A 169 6.09 1.81 -1.58
C SER A 169 4.88 2.55 -1.03
N LEU A 170 3.93 2.87 -1.92
CA LEU A 170 2.68 3.54 -1.56
C LEU A 170 1.76 2.60 -0.78
N ARG A 171 1.24 3.06 0.36
CA ARG A 171 0.26 2.32 1.18
C ARG A 171 -1.08 3.02 1.11
N TYR A 172 -2.14 2.26 0.84
CA TYR A 172 -3.50 2.81 0.81
C TYR A 172 -3.93 3.28 2.20
N GLU A 173 -4.44 4.50 2.28
CA GLU A 173 -4.99 5.09 3.49
C GLU A 173 -6.51 5.08 3.42
N LYS A 174 -7.16 4.32 4.31
CA LYS A 174 -8.62 4.27 4.36
C LYS A 174 -9.14 5.50 5.11
N ILE A 175 -9.70 6.44 4.37
CA ILE A 175 -10.38 7.61 4.93
C ILE A 175 -11.89 7.34 4.99
N GLU A 176 -12.51 7.58 6.15
CA GLU A 176 -13.95 7.34 6.36
C GLU A 176 -14.82 8.27 5.50
N THR A 177 -14.34 9.49 5.26
CA THR A 177 -15.01 10.45 4.39
C THR A 177 -14.70 10.16 2.93
N LYS A 178 -15.72 10.28 2.07
CA LYS A 178 -15.54 10.14 0.63
C LYS A 178 -14.70 11.29 0.07
N LEU A 179 -13.48 10.98 -0.35
CA LEU A 179 -12.59 11.91 -1.04
C LEU A 179 -12.78 11.83 -2.56
N PRO A 180 -12.45 12.90 -3.31
CA PRO A 180 -12.45 12.89 -4.77
C PRO A 180 -11.25 12.13 -5.37
N TYR A 181 -10.41 11.51 -4.53
CA TYR A 181 -9.24 10.72 -4.87
C TYR A 181 -9.04 9.58 -3.86
N GLU A 182 -8.32 8.54 -4.25
CA GLU A 182 -7.76 7.57 -3.31
C GLU A 182 -6.48 8.12 -2.70
N LEU A 183 -6.37 8.05 -1.38
CA LEU A 183 -5.21 8.54 -0.65
C LEU A 183 -4.22 7.42 -0.41
N TYR A 184 -2.97 7.67 -0.74
CA TYR A 184 -1.84 6.81 -0.45
C TYR A 184 -0.81 7.58 0.39
N THR A 185 -0.16 6.85 1.29
CA THR A 185 0.86 7.37 2.19
C THR A 185 2.15 6.58 2.06
N VAL A 186 3.28 7.24 2.25
CA VAL A 186 4.58 6.59 2.43
C VAL A 186 5.07 6.80 3.87
N GLY A 187 6.03 5.99 4.31
CA GLY A 187 6.68 6.23 5.60
C GLY A 187 7.33 7.62 5.61
N PRO A 188 7.48 8.27 6.79
CA PRO A 188 8.26 9.49 6.83
C PRO A 188 9.65 9.19 6.31
N LEU A 189 10.15 10.04 5.43
CA LEU A 189 11.46 9.89 4.81
C LEU A 189 12.45 10.81 5.52
N ALA A 190 13.75 10.57 5.37
CA ALA A 190 14.72 11.44 6.00
C ALA A 190 16.02 11.64 5.22
N PHE A 191 16.53 12.86 5.32
CA PHE A 191 17.94 13.16 5.10
C PHE A 191 18.68 13.09 6.45
N GLU A 192 19.99 12.97 6.39
CA GLU A 192 20.86 13.15 7.55
C GLU A 192 21.99 14.14 7.25
N PRO A 193 22.66 14.69 8.28
CA PRO A 193 23.83 15.51 8.07
C PRO A 193 24.96 14.71 7.39
N PRO A 194 25.66 15.29 6.39
CA PRO A 194 26.74 14.59 5.68
C PRO A 194 27.94 14.30 6.58
N LYS A 195 28.10 15.07 7.67
CA LYS A 195 29.10 14.87 8.71
C LYS A 195 28.47 14.98 10.09
N CYS A 196 28.73 13.94 10.86
CA CYS A 196 28.61 13.84 12.31
C CYS A 196 29.98 13.30 12.77
#